data_AF-A0A7V5M0T0-F1
#
_entry.id   AF-A0A7V5M0T0-F1
#
_cell.length_a   1.000
_cell.length_b   1.000
_cell.length_c   1.000
_cell.angle_alpha   90.00
_cell.angle_beta   90.00
_cell.angle_gamma   90.00
#
_symmetry.space_group_name_H-M   'P 1'
#
loop_
_entity.id
_entity.type
_entity.pdbx_description
1 polymer ?
#
loop_
_entity_poly.entity_id
_entity_poly.type
_entity_poly.pdbx_seq_one_letter_code
_entity_poly.pdbx_strand_id
1 'polypeptide(L)'
;TTFRTLCGCVPRTYIAESVIGGGTFTLNWFVREFGKEEERLARENDIFAEQIFEIMASKIKPGMPRLLLIPYWKSSFAPYWDSFARGIVIGWSGDIKKAHFFRAIMEGIAFEQKFLYEGMEKSFRKKIERIVLLGGGANMPLWRQIVADITGIPVLIPHTFEVTCLGAAMLAASAVGFYKDVREASKKMSHFLDTYYPEKKNEEFYLRIYQKVYRPLFPRIKEIVDEFTRICMEG
;
A
#
# COMPACT_ATOMS: atom_id res chain seq x y z
N THR A 1 10.46 -4.28 -16.72
CA THR A 1 9.02 -3.98 -16.96
C THR A 1 8.38 -3.59 -15.64
N THR A 2 7.46 -2.63 -15.64
CA THR A 2 6.91 -2.04 -14.39
C THR A 2 5.74 -2.84 -13.80
N PHE A 3 5.18 -3.77 -14.57
CA PHE A 3 4.07 -4.65 -14.22
C PHE A 3 4.08 -5.88 -15.12
N ARG A 4 3.36 -6.94 -14.72
CA ARG A 4 2.98 -8.05 -15.60
C ARG A 4 1.56 -7.85 -16.11
N THR A 5 1.25 -8.43 -17.27
CA THR A 5 -0.08 -8.32 -17.88
C THR A 5 -0.81 -9.66 -17.76
N LEU A 6 -2.02 -9.65 -17.21
CA LEU A 6 -2.90 -10.81 -17.11
C LEU A 6 -4.18 -10.60 -17.92
N CYS A 7 -4.88 -11.68 -18.26
CA CYS A 7 -6.20 -11.60 -18.88
C CYS A 7 -7.22 -10.97 -17.91
N GLY A 8 -8.03 -10.03 -18.41
CA GLY A 8 -9.13 -9.45 -17.63
C GLY A 8 -10.35 -10.36 -17.64
N CYS A 9 -11.14 -10.30 -16.56
CA CYS A 9 -12.38 -11.05 -16.43
C CYS A 9 -13.56 -10.44 -17.22
N VAL A 10 -13.41 -9.21 -17.72
CA VAL A 10 -14.37 -8.57 -18.63
C VAL A 10 -13.86 -8.70 -20.06
N PRO A 11 -14.70 -9.05 -21.04
CA PRO A 11 -14.26 -9.18 -22.43
C PRO A 11 -13.50 -7.95 -22.94
N ARG A 12 -12.41 -8.20 -23.68
CA ARG A 12 -11.52 -7.18 -24.27
C ARG A 12 -10.82 -6.29 -23.22
N THR A 13 -10.53 -6.84 -22.05
CA THR A 13 -9.74 -6.16 -21.01
C THR A 13 -8.53 -7.00 -20.59
N TYR A 14 -7.55 -6.34 -20.01
CA TYR A 14 -6.38 -6.95 -19.37
C TYR A 14 -6.13 -6.29 -18.02
N ILE A 15 -5.40 -6.96 -17.15
CA ILE A 15 -5.00 -6.46 -15.84
C ILE A 15 -3.50 -6.18 -15.89
N ALA A 16 -3.10 -4.96 -15.55
CA ALA A 16 -1.72 -4.60 -15.30
C ALA A 16 -1.44 -4.76 -13.80
N GLU A 17 -0.56 -5.68 -13.43
CA GLU A 17 -0.30 -6.03 -12.05
C GLU A 17 1.14 -5.70 -11.65
N SER A 18 1.28 -4.92 -10.57
CA SER A 18 2.54 -4.71 -9.86
C SER A 18 2.41 -5.25 -8.44
N VAL A 19 3.53 -5.63 -7.84
CA VAL A 19 3.58 -6.27 -6.52
C VAL A 19 4.56 -5.50 -5.65
N ILE A 20 4.17 -5.20 -4.42
CA ILE A 20 5.07 -4.73 -3.36
C ILE A 20 5.30 -5.92 -2.43
N GLY A 21 6.50 -6.51 -2.47
CA GLY A 21 6.79 -7.77 -1.79
C GLY A 21 6.53 -7.74 -0.28
N GLY A 22 6.91 -6.65 0.39
CA GLY A 22 6.66 -6.46 1.82
C GLY A 22 5.22 -6.08 2.14
N GLY A 23 4.62 -5.18 1.35
CA GLY A 23 3.22 -4.76 1.47
C GLY A 23 2.71 -4.63 2.91
N THR A 24 1.47 -5.07 3.14
CA THR A 24 0.86 -5.16 4.49
C THR A 24 1.55 -6.18 5.40
N PHE A 25 2.30 -7.14 4.85
CA PHE A 25 3.07 -8.09 5.68
C PHE A 25 4.09 -7.35 6.57
N THR A 26 4.67 -6.23 6.11
CA THR A 26 5.56 -5.39 6.92
C THR A 26 4.87 -4.82 8.17
N LEU A 27 3.58 -4.45 8.07
CA LEU A 27 2.80 -4.00 9.23
C LEU A 27 2.57 -5.14 10.21
N ASN A 28 2.10 -6.29 9.72
CA ASN A 28 1.82 -7.45 10.58
C ASN A 28 3.10 -7.94 11.28
N TRP A 29 4.23 -7.96 10.56
CA TRP A 29 5.54 -8.24 11.15
C TRP A 29 5.87 -7.23 12.25
N PHE A 30 5.69 -5.92 12.00
CA PHE A 30 5.98 -4.90 13.00
C PHE A 30 5.12 -5.05 14.27
N VAL A 31 3.82 -5.28 14.09
CA VAL A 31 2.88 -5.51 15.21
C VAL A 31 3.30 -6.74 16.01
N ARG A 32 3.64 -7.84 15.35
CA ARG A 32 4.06 -9.08 16.01
C ARG A 32 5.38 -8.92 16.78
N GLU A 33 6.38 -8.26 16.20
CA GLU A 33 7.71 -8.16 16.81
C GLU A 33 7.80 -7.06 17.88
N PHE A 34 7.10 -5.93 17.69
CA PHE A 34 7.23 -4.75 18.55
C PHE A 34 5.96 -4.42 19.34
N GLY A 35 4.83 -5.05 19.02
CA GLY A 35 3.50 -4.73 19.52
C GLY A 35 2.94 -5.68 20.57
N LYS A 36 3.76 -6.47 21.28
CA LYS A 36 3.29 -7.49 22.25
C LYS A 36 2.28 -6.97 23.27
N GLU A 37 2.48 -5.74 23.75
CA GLU A 37 1.56 -5.11 24.70
C GLU A 37 0.25 -4.72 24.02
N GLU A 38 0.33 -4.14 22.83
CA GLU A 38 -0.84 -3.85 22.01
C GLU A 38 -1.60 -5.13 21.61
N GLU A 39 -0.92 -6.25 21.34
CA GLU A 39 -1.55 -7.56 21.10
C GLU A 39 -2.23 -8.12 22.35
N ARG A 40 -1.69 -7.89 23.55
CA ARG A 40 -2.34 -8.24 24.81
C ARG A 40 -3.62 -7.42 24.99
N LEU A 41 -3.52 -6.10 24.87
CA LEU A 41 -4.66 -5.18 24.99
C LEU A 41 -5.73 -5.47 23.93
N ALA A 42 -5.33 -5.76 22.69
CA ALA A 42 -6.23 -6.08 21.60
C ALA A 42 -7.07 -7.34 21.90
N ARG A 43 -6.43 -8.40 22.42
CA ARG A 43 -7.12 -9.63 22.85
C ARG A 43 -8.10 -9.39 24.01
N GLU A 44 -7.74 -8.53 24.95
CA GLU A 44 -8.61 -8.19 26.10
C GLU A 44 -9.86 -7.39 25.67
N ASN A 45 -9.79 -6.70 24.54
CA ASN A 45 -10.86 -5.82 24.05
C ASN A 45 -11.55 -6.36 22.79
N ASP A 46 -11.24 -7.59 22.35
CA ASP A 46 -11.77 -8.22 21.13
C ASP A 46 -11.62 -7.34 19.86
N ILE A 47 -10.43 -6.73 19.71
CA ILE A 47 -10.05 -5.90 18.55
C ILE A 47 -8.73 -6.39 17.95
N PHE A 48 -8.37 -5.84 16.79
CA PHE A 48 -7.06 -6.06 16.18
C PHE A 48 -6.02 -5.07 16.73
N ALA A 49 -4.77 -5.53 16.94
CA ALA A 49 -3.69 -4.70 17.46
C ALA A 49 -3.35 -3.53 16.51
N GLU A 50 -3.53 -3.73 15.21
CA GLU A 50 -3.43 -2.70 14.18
C GLU A 50 -4.35 -1.51 14.45
N GLN A 51 -5.54 -1.73 15.03
CA GLN A 51 -6.47 -0.64 15.36
C GLN A 51 -5.92 0.24 16.50
N ILE A 52 -5.26 -0.37 17.49
CA ILE A 52 -4.59 0.38 18.57
C ILE A 52 -3.45 1.21 17.98
N PHE A 53 -2.63 0.62 17.11
CA PHE A 53 -1.57 1.33 16.41
C PHE A 53 -2.09 2.44 15.51
N GLU A 54 -3.19 2.23 14.80
CA GLU A 54 -3.85 3.24 13.98
C GLU A 54 -4.28 4.44 14.84
N ILE A 55 -4.94 4.19 15.97
CA ILE A 55 -5.37 5.27 16.88
C ILE A 55 -4.17 6.09 17.34
N MET A 56 -3.05 5.44 17.70
CA MET A 56 -1.82 6.14 18.06
C MET A 56 -1.21 6.90 16.87
N ALA A 57 -1.19 6.29 15.69
CA ALA A 57 -0.60 6.84 14.48
C ALA A 57 -1.39 8.02 13.90
N SER A 58 -2.70 8.06 14.12
CA SER A 58 -3.60 9.12 13.65
C SER A 58 -3.31 10.47 14.31
N LYS A 59 -2.75 10.45 15.52
CA LYS A 59 -2.37 11.65 16.28
C LYS A 59 -1.04 12.27 15.81
N ILE A 60 -0.31 11.57 14.95
CA ILE A 60 0.98 12.01 14.40
C ILE A 60 0.71 12.91 13.19
N LYS A 61 1.54 13.91 12.95
CA LYS A 61 1.44 14.74 11.72
C LYS A 61 2.19 14.07 10.56
N PRO A 62 1.77 14.28 9.30
CA PRO A 62 2.51 13.83 8.13
C PRO A 62 4.02 14.09 8.22
N GLY A 63 4.84 13.08 7.95
CA GLY A 63 6.30 13.18 7.96
C GLY A 63 6.95 13.44 9.32
N MET A 64 6.20 13.42 10.43
CA MET A 64 6.77 13.44 11.78
C MET A 64 6.98 12.02 12.30
N PRO A 65 8.12 11.74 12.96
CA PRO A 65 9.17 12.64 13.42
C PRO A 65 10.36 12.74 12.45
N ARG A 66 10.11 12.72 11.13
CA ARG A 66 11.11 12.61 10.04
C ARG A 66 11.63 11.19 9.80
N LEU A 67 10.79 10.18 10.05
CA LEU A 67 11.08 8.78 9.76
C LEU A 67 10.57 8.41 8.36
N LEU A 68 11.44 7.89 7.49
CA LEU A 68 11.07 7.41 6.15
C LEU A 68 11.50 5.96 5.99
N LEU A 69 10.66 5.17 5.32
CA LEU A 69 10.85 3.74 5.17
C LEU A 69 10.72 3.31 3.70
N ILE A 70 11.61 2.42 3.26
CA ILE A 70 11.49 1.68 1.99
C ILE A 70 11.07 0.22 2.31
N PRO A 71 9.92 -0.27 1.81
CA PRO A 71 9.25 -1.46 2.34
C PRO A 71 9.74 -2.79 1.75
N TYR A 72 11.04 -2.93 1.46
CA TYR A 72 11.61 -4.13 0.83
C TYR A 72 11.91 -5.27 1.82
N TRP A 73 10.97 -5.59 2.70
CA TRP A 73 11.09 -6.71 3.65
C TRP A 73 11.15 -8.08 2.96
N LYS A 74 10.58 -8.19 1.76
CA LYS A 74 10.62 -9.39 0.91
C LYS A 74 11.15 -9.04 -0.48
N SER A 75 12.35 -8.44 -0.51
CA SER A 75 13.01 -7.98 -1.75
C SER A 75 12.26 -6.86 -2.47
N SER A 76 12.86 -6.32 -3.53
CA SER A 76 12.26 -5.33 -4.40
C SER A 76 11.79 -5.99 -5.70
N PHE A 77 10.52 -5.81 -6.05
CA PHE A 77 9.99 -6.22 -7.35
C PHE A 77 10.13 -5.07 -8.35
N ALA A 78 9.17 -4.89 -9.24
CA ALA A 78 9.17 -3.75 -10.16
C ALA A 78 9.36 -2.42 -9.40
N PRO A 79 10.14 -1.47 -9.95
CA PRO A 79 10.91 -1.57 -11.20
C PRO A 79 12.32 -2.13 -11.04
N TYR A 80 12.81 -2.36 -9.81
CA TYR A 80 14.23 -2.69 -9.57
C TYR A 80 14.56 -4.18 -9.72
N TRP A 81 13.61 -5.08 -9.44
CA TRP A 81 13.76 -6.54 -9.57
C TRP A 81 15.01 -7.07 -8.86
N ASP A 82 15.13 -6.71 -7.59
CA ASP A 82 16.32 -6.91 -6.78
C ASP A 82 16.03 -7.83 -5.60
N SER A 83 16.56 -9.06 -5.67
CA SER A 83 16.44 -10.08 -4.62
C SER A 83 17.27 -9.76 -3.37
N PHE A 84 18.35 -8.98 -3.51
CA PHE A 84 19.21 -8.57 -2.39
C PHE A 84 18.66 -7.37 -1.64
N ALA A 85 17.76 -6.59 -2.25
CA ALA A 85 17.10 -5.47 -1.59
C ALA A 85 16.54 -5.85 -0.20
N ARG A 86 16.73 -4.94 0.76
CA ARG A 86 16.25 -5.05 2.15
C ARG A 86 15.52 -3.79 2.56
N GLY A 87 14.70 -3.91 3.62
CA GLY A 87 14.03 -2.77 4.23
C GLY A 87 15.03 -1.71 4.69
N ILE A 88 14.75 -0.45 4.38
CA ILE A 88 15.59 0.69 4.75
C ILE A 88 14.76 1.65 5.59
N VAL A 89 15.35 2.14 6.69
CA VAL A 89 14.73 3.17 7.53
C VAL A 89 15.75 4.28 7.76
N ILE A 90 15.38 5.52 7.43
CA ILE A 90 16.21 6.71 7.67
C ILE A 90 15.51 7.69 8.61
N GLY A 91 16.31 8.52 9.29
CA GLY A 91 15.80 9.55 10.19
C GLY A 91 15.59 9.09 11.63
N TRP A 92 16.42 8.15 12.10
CA TRP A 92 16.39 7.68 13.49
C TRP A 92 16.75 8.80 14.48
N SER A 93 15.97 8.92 15.55
CA SER A 93 16.18 9.86 16.65
C SER A 93 15.57 9.33 17.96
N GLY A 94 16.02 9.86 19.10
CA GLY A 94 15.63 9.37 20.43
C GLY A 94 14.17 9.60 20.84
N ASP A 95 13.42 10.39 20.06
CA ASP A 95 11.98 10.68 20.25
C ASP A 95 11.07 9.71 19.47
N ILE A 96 11.64 8.78 18.70
CA ILE A 96 10.88 7.78 17.95
C ILE A 96 10.20 6.79 18.90
N LYS A 97 8.97 6.40 18.53
CA LYS A 97 8.09 5.50 19.28
C LYS A 97 7.48 4.52 18.31
N LYS A 98 6.87 3.44 18.82
CA LYS A 98 6.26 2.39 17.99
C LYS A 98 5.22 2.93 16.99
N ALA A 99 4.40 3.90 17.42
CA ALA A 99 3.41 4.53 16.54
C ALA A 99 4.02 5.29 15.35
N HIS A 100 5.22 5.88 15.53
CA HIS A 100 5.95 6.55 14.44
C HIS A 100 6.40 5.54 13.38
N PHE A 101 6.86 4.35 13.78
CA PHE A 101 7.19 3.26 12.85
C PHE A 101 5.96 2.76 12.10
N PHE A 102 4.87 2.50 12.82
CA PHE A 102 3.63 2.03 12.20
C PHE A 102 3.15 3.01 11.11
N ARG A 103 3.18 4.32 11.40
CA ARG A 103 2.89 5.35 10.41
C ARG A 103 3.87 5.36 9.25
N ALA A 104 5.17 5.32 9.53
CA ALA A 104 6.21 5.32 8.49
C ALA A 104 6.11 4.11 7.55
N ILE A 105 5.68 2.94 8.05
CA ILE A 105 5.40 1.77 7.21
C ILE A 105 4.23 2.05 6.28
N MET A 106 3.11 2.58 6.77
CA MET A 106 1.94 2.94 5.93
C MET A 106 2.31 3.97 4.85
N GLU A 107 3.06 5.01 5.24
CA GLU A 107 3.55 6.04 4.32
C GLU A 107 4.53 5.46 3.29
N GLY A 108 5.46 4.60 3.71
CA GLY A 108 6.42 3.92 2.84
C GLY A 108 5.76 3.04 1.78
N ILE A 109 4.74 2.27 2.17
CA ILE A 109 3.95 1.46 1.23
C ILE A 109 3.20 2.35 0.23
N ALA A 110 2.61 3.45 0.68
CA ALA A 110 1.90 4.38 -0.19
C ALA A 110 2.84 5.12 -1.16
N PHE A 111 4.08 5.46 -0.74
CA PHE A 111 5.10 5.98 -1.65
C PHE A 111 5.50 4.96 -2.71
N GLU A 112 5.66 3.70 -2.33
CA GLU A 112 5.96 2.62 -3.27
C GLU A 112 4.81 2.40 -4.26
N GLN A 113 3.56 2.47 -3.80
CA GLN A 113 2.38 2.46 -4.69
C GLN A 113 2.41 3.61 -5.68
N LYS A 114 2.68 4.84 -5.24
CA LYS A 114 2.83 6.01 -6.12
C LYS A 114 3.90 5.76 -7.18
N PHE A 115 5.04 5.18 -6.80
CA PHE A 115 6.13 4.88 -7.72
C PHE A 115 5.73 3.89 -8.81
N LEU A 116 5.02 2.83 -8.43
CA LEU A 116 4.47 1.85 -9.37
C LEU A 116 3.40 2.47 -10.29
N TYR A 117 2.52 3.30 -9.73
CA TYR A 117 1.49 4.01 -10.49
C TYR A 117 2.08 4.95 -11.54
N GLU A 118 3.09 5.76 -11.20
CA GLU A 118 3.79 6.60 -12.18
C GLU A 118 4.38 5.77 -13.33
N GLY A 119 4.92 4.59 -13.01
CA GLY A 119 5.40 3.63 -13.98
C GLY A 119 4.31 3.11 -14.91
N MET A 120 3.16 2.73 -14.37
CA MET A 120 1.99 2.29 -15.15
C MET A 120 1.44 3.41 -16.02
N GLU A 121 1.23 4.61 -15.47
CA GLU A 121 0.71 5.77 -16.19
C GLU A 121 1.59 6.13 -17.38
N LYS A 122 2.92 6.07 -17.20
CA LYS A 122 3.89 6.31 -18.27
C LYS A 122 3.77 5.26 -19.38
N SER A 123 3.64 3.98 -19.02
CA SER A 123 3.49 2.88 -19.99
C SER A 123 2.18 2.98 -20.78
N PHE A 124 1.07 3.34 -20.14
CA PHE A 124 -0.24 3.42 -20.80
C PHE A 124 -0.55 4.79 -21.40
N ARG A 125 0.27 5.82 -21.12
CA ARG A 125 0.00 7.23 -21.47
C ARG A 125 -1.37 7.69 -21.00
N LYS A 126 -1.78 7.23 -19.82
CA LYS A 126 -3.08 7.52 -19.18
C LYS A 126 -2.89 7.72 -17.69
N LYS A 127 -3.69 8.62 -17.12
CA LYS A 127 -3.72 8.86 -15.68
C LYS A 127 -4.64 7.87 -14.98
N ILE A 128 -4.26 7.48 -13.77
CA ILE A 128 -5.14 6.70 -12.89
C ILE A 128 -6.10 7.70 -12.23
N GLU A 129 -7.39 7.54 -12.48
CA GLU A 129 -8.41 8.50 -12.03
C GLU A 129 -8.91 8.22 -10.60
N ARG A 130 -8.76 6.97 -10.14
CA ARG A 130 -9.26 6.52 -8.84
C ARG A 130 -8.57 5.24 -8.39
N ILE A 131 -8.46 5.07 -7.09
CA ILE A 131 -7.97 3.86 -6.42
C ILE A 131 -9.16 3.21 -5.71
N VAL A 132 -9.39 1.92 -5.91
CA VAL A 132 -10.29 1.13 -5.05
C VAL A 132 -9.43 0.37 -4.07
N LEU A 133 -9.49 0.75 -2.78
CA LEU A 133 -8.63 0.17 -1.74
C LEU A 133 -9.33 -1.02 -1.07
N LEU A 134 -8.64 -2.16 -1.03
CA LEU A 134 -9.16 -3.46 -0.60
C LEU A 134 -8.24 -4.11 0.45
N GLY A 135 -8.75 -5.13 1.15
CA GLY A 135 -8.00 -5.93 2.13
C GLY A 135 -7.89 -5.29 3.51
N GLY A 136 -7.16 -5.93 4.43
CA GLY A 136 -7.08 -5.48 5.83
C GLY A 136 -6.59 -4.04 6.01
N GLY A 137 -5.73 -3.56 5.11
CA GLY A 137 -5.29 -2.17 5.08
C GLY A 137 -6.41 -1.16 4.82
N ALA A 138 -7.42 -1.56 4.06
CA ALA A 138 -8.59 -0.74 3.76
C ALA A 138 -9.50 -0.54 4.98
N ASN A 139 -9.29 -1.26 6.09
CA ASN A 139 -10.10 -1.08 7.31
C ASN A 139 -9.68 0.14 8.13
N MET A 140 -8.48 0.68 7.88
CA MET A 140 -7.89 1.77 8.64
C MET A 140 -8.16 3.13 7.97
N PRO A 141 -9.08 3.98 8.45
CA PRO A 141 -9.31 5.33 7.93
C PRO A 141 -8.04 6.16 7.73
N LEU A 142 -7.06 6.06 8.64
CA LEU A 142 -5.79 6.76 8.51
C LEU A 142 -5.06 6.34 7.24
N TRP A 143 -5.02 5.05 6.94
CA TRP A 143 -4.30 4.55 5.77
C TRP A 143 -5.00 4.93 4.47
N ARG A 144 -6.34 4.92 4.45
CA ARG A 144 -7.13 5.42 3.30
C ARG A 144 -6.72 6.85 2.93
N GLN A 145 -6.63 7.73 3.93
CA GLN A 145 -6.21 9.13 3.73
C GLN A 145 -4.74 9.23 3.33
N ILE A 146 -3.82 8.46 3.95
CA ILE A 146 -2.38 8.44 3.59
C ILE A 146 -2.20 8.06 2.12
N VAL A 147 -2.91 7.02 1.64
CA VAL A 147 -2.85 6.61 0.24
C VAL A 147 -3.35 7.72 -0.68
N ALA A 148 -4.49 8.34 -0.35
CA ALA A 148 -5.03 9.46 -1.14
C ALA A 148 -4.03 10.62 -1.21
N ASP A 149 -3.54 11.09 -0.05
CA ASP A 149 -2.61 12.22 0.06
C ASP A 149 -1.29 11.97 -0.66
N ILE A 150 -0.68 10.79 -0.54
CA ILE A 150 0.60 10.49 -1.18
C ILE A 150 0.44 10.29 -2.69
N THR A 151 -0.58 9.54 -3.10
CA THR A 151 -0.77 9.24 -4.52
C THR A 151 -1.29 10.44 -5.30
N GLY A 152 -2.06 11.32 -4.66
CA GLY A 152 -2.80 12.41 -5.31
C GLY A 152 -4.05 11.92 -6.04
N ILE A 153 -4.53 10.71 -5.71
CA ILE A 153 -5.62 10.04 -6.42
C ILE A 153 -6.75 9.74 -5.41
N PRO A 154 -8.03 10.02 -5.74
CA PRO A 154 -9.15 9.67 -4.87
C PRO A 154 -9.20 8.17 -4.55
N VAL A 155 -9.38 7.83 -3.27
CA VAL A 155 -9.47 6.45 -2.77
C VAL A 155 -10.91 6.12 -2.42
N LEU A 156 -11.48 5.13 -3.11
CA LEU A 156 -12.86 4.68 -2.96
C LEU A 156 -12.88 3.40 -2.12
N ILE A 157 -13.83 3.33 -1.20
CA ILE A 157 -14.02 2.18 -0.30
C ILE A 157 -15.27 1.40 -0.74
N PRO A 158 -15.14 0.12 -1.11
CA PRO A 158 -16.28 -0.70 -1.47
C PRO A 158 -17.20 -0.92 -0.27
N HIS A 159 -18.48 -1.19 -0.55
CA HIS A 159 -19.45 -1.47 0.51
C HIS A 159 -19.31 -2.80 1.24
N THR A 160 -18.48 -3.71 0.72
CA THR A 160 -18.23 -5.01 1.33
C THR A 160 -16.72 -5.27 1.40
N PHE A 161 -16.31 -5.99 2.44
CA PHE A 161 -14.95 -6.48 2.59
C PHE A 161 -14.69 -7.74 1.77
N GLU A 162 -15.74 -8.52 1.46
CA GLU A 162 -15.68 -9.77 0.70
C GLU A 162 -15.69 -9.53 -0.82
N VAL A 163 -14.88 -8.58 -1.29
CA VAL A 163 -14.83 -8.13 -2.69
C VAL A 163 -14.45 -9.23 -3.68
N THR A 164 -13.60 -10.18 -3.27
CA THR A 164 -13.21 -11.31 -4.11
C THR A 164 -14.38 -12.26 -4.31
N CYS A 165 -15.10 -12.61 -3.23
CA CYS A 165 -16.31 -13.43 -3.30
C CYS A 165 -17.41 -12.73 -4.11
N LEU A 166 -17.58 -11.42 -3.91
CA LEU A 166 -18.52 -10.62 -4.69
C LEU A 166 -18.17 -10.62 -6.19
N GLY A 167 -16.90 -10.49 -6.54
CA GLY A 167 -16.43 -10.60 -7.92
C GLY A 167 -16.73 -11.96 -8.55
N ALA A 168 -16.49 -13.05 -7.81
CA ALA A 168 -16.85 -14.40 -8.24
C ALA A 168 -18.36 -14.55 -8.46
N ALA A 169 -19.18 -14.01 -7.55
CA ALA A 169 -20.63 -14.00 -7.67
C ALA A 169 -21.12 -13.21 -8.89
N MET A 170 -20.51 -12.06 -9.21
CA MET A 170 -20.84 -11.27 -10.41
C MET A 170 -20.55 -12.04 -11.70
N LEU A 171 -19.42 -12.77 -11.74
CA LEU A 171 -19.07 -13.62 -12.88
C LEU A 171 -20.08 -14.76 -13.04
N ALA A 172 -20.42 -15.45 -11.95
CA ALA A 172 -21.40 -16.54 -11.96
C ALA A 172 -22.80 -16.04 -12.39
N ALA A 173 -23.28 -14.92 -11.83
CA ALA A 173 -24.56 -14.32 -12.16
C ALA A 173 -24.65 -13.92 -13.65
N SER A 174 -23.55 -13.43 -14.22
CA SER A 174 -23.48 -13.11 -15.65
C SER A 174 -23.48 -14.37 -16.52
N ALA A 175 -22.76 -15.41 -16.09
CA ALA A 175 -22.65 -16.67 -16.85
C ALA A 175 -23.99 -17.43 -16.94
N VAL A 176 -24.82 -17.36 -15.90
CA VAL A 176 -26.16 -17.99 -15.89
C VAL A 176 -27.26 -17.10 -16.48
N GLY A 177 -26.91 -15.93 -17.01
CA GLY A 177 -27.85 -14.99 -17.65
C GLY A 177 -28.73 -14.20 -16.68
N PHE A 178 -28.41 -14.18 -15.38
CA PHE A 178 -29.13 -13.35 -14.40
C PHE A 178 -28.90 -11.84 -14.64
N TYR A 179 -27.71 -11.49 -15.11
CA TYR A 179 -27.40 -10.18 -15.70
C TYR A 179 -26.88 -10.36 -17.13
N LYS A 180 -27.06 -9.36 -17.99
CA LYS A 180 -26.63 -9.39 -19.39
C LYS A 180 -25.12 -9.62 -19.54
N ASP A 181 -24.33 -8.99 -18.67
CA ASP A 181 -22.87 -9.09 -18.66
C ASP A 181 -22.30 -8.69 -17.29
N VAL A 182 -20.99 -8.90 -17.13
CA VAL A 182 -20.24 -8.60 -15.90
C VAL A 182 -20.30 -7.11 -15.53
N ARG A 183 -20.45 -6.20 -16.50
CA ARG A 183 -20.54 -4.76 -16.23
C ARG A 183 -21.89 -4.40 -15.64
N GLU A 184 -22.97 -5.02 -16.11
CA GLU A 184 -24.29 -4.88 -15.51
C GLU A 184 -24.32 -5.46 -14.10
N ALA A 185 -23.79 -6.68 -13.91
CA ALA A 185 -23.67 -7.30 -12.59
C ALA A 185 -22.92 -6.39 -11.61
N SER A 186 -21.77 -5.83 -12.03
CA SER A 186 -21.00 -4.88 -11.22
C SER A 186 -21.81 -3.65 -10.81
N LYS A 187 -22.56 -3.03 -11.73
CA LYS A 187 -23.39 -1.85 -11.43
C LYS A 187 -24.54 -2.14 -10.47
N LYS A 188 -25.08 -3.36 -10.49
CA LYS A 188 -26.25 -3.76 -9.68
C LYS A 188 -25.85 -4.35 -8.32
N MET A 189 -24.70 -5.01 -8.25
CA MET A 189 -24.25 -5.76 -7.08
C MET A 189 -23.16 -5.02 -6.27
N SER A 190 -22.59 -3.93 -6.78
CA SER A 190 -21.59 -3.15 -6.06
C SER A 190 -21.86 -1.66 -6.06
N HIS A 191 -21.51 -1.05 -4.94
CA HIS A 191 -21.43 0.40 -4.75
C HIS A 191 -20.28 0.72 -3.78
N PHE A 192 -19.93 1.99 -3.71
CA PHE A 192 -18.91 2.53 -2.79
C PHE A 192 -19.60 3.17 -1.59
N LEU A 193 -19.05 2.98 -0.39
CA LEU A 193 -19.57 3.60 0.84
C LEU A 193 -18.97 4.97 1.10
N ASP A 194 -17.70 5.14 0.74
CA ASP A 194 -16.92 6.30 1.13
C ASP A 194 -15.85 6.62 0.08
N THR A 195 -15.42 7.87 0.04
CA THR A 195 -14.35 8.36 -0.84
C THR A 195 -13.46 9.34 -0.09
N TYR A 196 -12.17 9.03 -0.06
CA TYR A 196 -11.13 9.86 0.54
C TYR A 196 -10.43 10.62 -0.57
N TYR A 197 -10.54 11.95 -0.51
CA TYR A 197 -9.88 12.84 -1.45
C TYR A 197 -8.53 13.29 -0.89
N PRO A 198 -7.51 13.50 -1.74
CA PRO A 198 -6.23 14.05 -1.28
C PRO A 198 -6.44 15.42 -0.65
N GLU A 199 -5.88 15.62 0.53
CA GLU A 199 -5.79 16.93 1.15
C GLU A 199 -4.62 17.69 0.52
N LYS A 200 -4.90 18.81 -0.16
CA LYS A 200 -3.94 19.54 -1.00
C LYS A 200 -2.64 19.86 -0.26
N LYS A 201 -2.75 20.27 1.01
CA LYS A 201 -1.58 20.59 1.84
C LYS A 201 -0.68 19.37 2.07
N ASN A 202 -1.28 18.20 2.31
CA ASN A 202 -0.55 16.97 2.54
C ASN A 202 0.02 16.42 1.23
N GLU A 203 -0.74 16.50 0.13
CA GLU A 203 -0.29 16.12 -1.20
C GLU A 203 0.97 16.87 -1.60
N GLU A 204 0.97 18.20 -1.51
CA GLU A 204 2.15 19.03 -1.83
C GLU A 204 3.36 18.67 -0.96
N PHE A 205 3.13 18.40 0.32
CA PHE A 205 4.16 18.00 1.27
C PHE A 205 4.77 16.63 0.92
N TYR A 206 3.92 15.62 0.75
CA TYR A 206 4.37 14.27 0.40
C TYR A 206 4.98 14.21 -0.99
N LEU A 207 4.49 14.99 -1.96
CA LEU A 207 5.08 15.07 -3.30
C LEU A 207 6.53 15.57 -3.25
N ARG A 208 6.83 16.55 -2.38
CA ARG A 208 8.20 17.02 -2.17
C ARG A 208 9.10 15.94 -1.57
N ILE A 209 8.61 15.19 -0.57
CA ILE A 209 9.36 14.07 0.02
C ILE A 209 9.60 13.00 -1.03
N TYR A 210 8.56 12.64 -1.78
CA TYR A 210 8.60 11.62 -2.80
C TYR A 210 9.66 11.92 -3.88
N GLN A 211 9.61 13.12 -4.45
CA GLN A 211 10.51 13.53 -5.53
C GLN A 211 11.95 13.72 -5.06
N LYS A 212 12.14 14.38 -3.91
CA LYS A 212 13.49 14.80 -3.45
C LYS A 212 14.21 13.74 -2.63
N VAL A 213 13.47 12.85 -1.97
CA VAL A 213 14.03 11.89 -1.01
C VAL A 213 13.69 10.46 -1.38
N TYR A 214 12.40 10.09 -1.45
CA TYR A 214 12.00 8.69 -1.63
C TYR A 214 12.53 8.06 -2.93
N ARG A 215 12.22 8.69 -4.07
CA ARG A 215 12.63 8.20 -5.40
C ARG A 215 14.14 7.99 -5.56
N PRO A 216 15.01 8.94 -5.17
CA PRO A 216 16.45 8.73 -5.31
C PRO A 216 17.07 7.88 -4.20
N LEU A 217 16.39 7.62 -3.08
CA LEU A 217 17.01 6.98 -1.91
C LEU A 217 17.52 5.58 -2.22
N PHE A 218 16.67 4.66 -2.66
CA PHE A 218 17.09 3.28 -2.92
C PHE A 218 18.19 3.18 -3.98
N PRO A 219 18.08 3.80 -5.18
CA PRO A 219 19.15 3.75 -6.18
C PRO A 219 20.52 4.23 -5.67
N ARG A 220 20.56 5.17 -4.72
CA ARG A 220 21.82 5.71 -4.18
C ARG A 220 22.54 4.76 -3.22
N ILE A 221 21.84 3.84 -2.59
CA ILE A 221 22.42 2.94 -1.58
C ILE A 221 22.35 1.47 -1.99
N LYS A 222 21.70 1.17 -3.13
CA LYS A 222 21.50 -0.18 -3.64
C LYS A 222 22.79 -0.99 -3.68
N GLU A 223 23.84 -0.48 -4.30
CA GLU A 223 25.12 -1.19 -4.45
C GLU A 223 25.72 -1.60 -3.10
N ILE A 224 25.65 -0.72 -2.10
CA ILE A 224 26.14 -0.98 -0.74
C ILE A 224 25.28 -2.02 -0.04
N VAL A 225 23.95 -1.94 -0.18
CA VAL A 225 23.01 -2.90 0.41
C VAL A 225 23.19 -4.30 -0.19
N ASP A 226 23.37 -4.37 -1.51
CA ASP A 226 23.60 -5.63 -2.22
C ASP A 226 24.92 -6.26 -1.83
N GLU A 227 25.98 -5.47 -1.76
CA GLU A 227 27.31 -5.94 -1.35
C GLU A 227 27.30 -6.48 0.08
N PHE A 228 26.71 -5.73 1.02
CA PHE A 228 26.53 -6.18 2.39
C PHE A 228 25.77 -7.51 2.46
N THR A 229 24.67 -7.61 1.72
CA THR A 229 23.85 -8.83 1.70
C THR A 229 24.61 -10.02 1.12
N ARG A 230 25.41 -9.80 0.06
CA ARG A 230 26.23 -10.85 -0.57
C ARG A 230 27.29 -11.38 0.38
N ILE A 231 28.05 -10.48 1.01
CA ILE A 231 29.07 -10.85 2.01
C ILE A 231 28.44 -11.68 3.14
N CYS A 232 27.27 -11.28 3.64
CA CYS A 232 26.57 -12.03 4.69
C CYS A 232 25.99 -13.38 4.24
N MET A 233 25.86 -13.66 2.95
CA MET A 233 25.41 -14.96 2.44
C MET A 233 26.57 -15.94 2.19
N GLU A 234 27.79 -15.43 2.08
CA GLU A 234 29.00 -16.23 1.86
C GLU A 234 29.63 -16.73 3.17
N GLY A 235 29.34 -16.08 4.31
CA GLY A 235 29.80 -16.46 5.65
C GLY A 235 28.78 -17.28 6.43
#